data_AF-X1LTB6-F1
#
_entry.id   AF-X1LTB6-F1
#
_cell.length_a   1.000
_cell.length_b   1.000
_cell.length_c   1.000
_cell.angle_alpha   90.00
_cell.angle_beta   90.00
_cell.angle_gamma   90.00
#
_symmetry.space_group_name_H-M   'P 1'
#
loop_
_entity.id
_entity.type
_entity.pdbx_description
1 polymer ?
#
loop_
_entity_poly.entity_id
_entity_poly.type
_entity_poly.pdbx_seq_one_letter_code
_entity_poly.pdbx_strand_id
1 'polypeptide(L)'
;ADSESIKKYCHKISDDYNKVMIFGHNPGLTTFTNKFTPGEINNVPTSGLVILDFDCNLWKDIDPGVLKNHFFDYPKKHRILR
;
A
#
# COMPACT_ATOMS: atom_id res chain seq x y z
N ALA A 1 1.02 8.15 11.29
CA ALA A 1 0.34 6.91 11.70
C ALA A 1 1.32 5.76 11.51
N ASP A 2 1.39 4.83 12.45
CA ASP A 2 2.11 3.57 12.27
C ASP A 2 1.33 2.60 11.35
N SER A 3 1.92 1.45 11.06
CA SER A 3 1.36 0.45 10.15
C SER A 3 0.03 -0.17 10.64
N GLU A 4 -0.11 -0.44 11.94
CA GLU A 4 -1.34 -1.02 12.51
C GLU A 4 -2.48 -0.01 12.46
N SER A 5 -2.18 1.25 12.75
CA SER A 5 -3.13 2.35 12.61
C SER A 5 -3.66 2.41 11.18
N ILE A 6 -2.79 2.35 10.17
CA ILE A 6 -3.21 2.36 8.75
C ILE A 6 -4.10 1.15 8.43
N LYS A 7 -3.72 -0.08 8.83
CA LYS A 7 -4.54 -1.29 8.62
C LYS A 7 -5.93 -1.14 9.26
N LYS A 8 -5.98 -0.64 10.49
CA LYS A 8 -7.24 -0.39 11.22
C LYS A 8 -8.12 0.65 10.54
N TYR A 9 -7.55 1.67 9.90
CA TYR A 9 -8.32 2.61 9.10
C TYR A 9 -8.88 1.93 7.84
N CYS A 10 -8.06 1.16 7.12
CA CYS A 10 -8.51 0.41 5.95
C CYS A 10 -9.69 -0.50 6.29
N HIS A 11 -9.60 -1.26 7.38
CA HIS A 11 -10.65 -2.18 7.84
C HIS A 11 -12.00 -1.52 8.20
N LYS A 12 -12.04 -0.19 8.27
CA LYS A 12 -13.26 0.59 8.56
C LYS A 12 -13.83 1.32 7.34
N ILE A 13 -13.19 1.20 6.18
CA ILE A 13 -13.67 1.83 4.95
C ILE A 13 -14.98 1.15 4.53
N SER A 14 -15.93 1.94 4.01
CA SER A 14 -17.18 1.37 3.46
C SER A 14 -16.89 0.50 2.24
N ASP A 15 -17.54 -0.66 2.17
CA ASP A 15 -17.44 -1.58 1.04
C ASP A 15 -18.08 -1.02 -0.25
N ASP A 16 -18.76 0.14 -0.18
CA ASP A 16 -19.22 0.89 -1.36
C ASP A 16 -18.06 1.47 -2.19
N TYR A 17 -16.85 1.60 -1.60
CA TYR A 17 -15.68 2.11 -2.28
C TYR A 17 -14.83 0.97 -2.85
N ASN A 18 -14.83 0.82 -4.17
CA ASN A 18 -13.99 -0.18 -4.85
C ASN A 18 -12.49 0.17 -4.84
N LYS A 19 -12.14 1.45 -4.70
CA LYS A 19 -10.74 1.94 -4.73
C LYS A 19 -10.59 3.12 -3.78
N VAL A 20 -9.50 3.11 -3.01
CA VAL A 20 -9.16 4.18 -2.08
C VAL A 20 -7.68 4.54 -2.21
N MET A 21 -7.36 5.82 -2.00
CA MET A 21 -5.99 6.31 -1.96
C MET A 21 -5.69 6.81 -0.55
N ILE A 22 -4.57 6.37 0.01
CA ILE A 22 -4.12 6.76 1.35
C ILE A 22 -2.85 7.60 1.22
N PHE A 23 -2.86 8.78 1.81
CA PHE A 23 -1.69 9.63 1.96
C PHE A 23 -1.10 9.45 3.35
N GLY A 24 0.22 9.25 3.44
CA GLY A 24 0.89 8.97 4.71
C GLY A 24 2.38 9.30 4.69
N HIS A 25 3.03 9.03 5.82
CA HIS A 25 4.46 9.26 6.03
C HIS A 25 5.17 7.95 6.41
N ASN A 26 6.47 7.89 6.14
CA ASN A 26 7.34 6.80 6.60
C ASN A 26 7.71 7.00 8.09
N PRO A 27 8.05 5.92 8.82
CA PRO A 27 8.17 4.53 8.37
C PRO A 27 6.82 3.81 8.22
N GLY A 28 5.73 4.35 8.76
CA GLY A 28 4.42 3.68 8.81
C GLY A 28 3.91 3.20 7.45
N LEU A 29 4.02 4.04 6.41
CA LEU A 29 3.62 3.67 5.04
C LEU A 29 4.50 2.56 4.44
N THR A 30 5.83 2.65 4.61
CA THR A 30 6.77 1.59 4.21
C THR A 30 6.46 0.27 4.91
N THR A 31 6.31 0.28 6.24
CA THR A 31 6.02 -0.92 7.03
C THR A 31 4.66 -1.52 6.66
N PHE A 32 3.64 -0.69 6.44
CA PHE A 32 2.34 -1.15 5.96
C PHE A 32 2.43 -1.83 4.60
N THR A 33 3.13 -1.23 3.64
CA THR A 33 3.30 -1.81 2.31
C THR A 33 4.01 -3.17 2.36
N ASN A 34 5.12 -3.24 3.11
CA ASN A 34 5.94 -4.46 3.22
C ASN A 34 5.21 -5.64 3.88
N LYS A 35 4.06 -5.43 4.54
CA LYS A 35 3.22 -6.53 5.01
C LYS A 35 2.63 -7.34 3.87
N PHE A 36 2.34 -6.70 2.73
CA PHE A 36 1.63 -7.31 1.61
C PHE A 36 2.56 -7.68 0.47
N THR A 37 3.49 -6.80 0.13
CA THR A 37 4.32 -6.98 -1.06
C THR A 37 5.45 -7.99 -0.84
N PRO A 38 5.73 -8.89 -1.80
CA PRO A 38 6.94 -9.70 -1.77
C PRO A 38 8.18 -8.82 -1.94
N GLY A 39 9.20 -9.05 -1.12
CA GLY A 39 10.42 -8.25 -1.10
C GLY A 39 10.34 -7.04 -0.18
N GLU A 40 11.49 -6.59 0.31
CA GLU A 40 11.57 -5.49 1.27
C GLU A 40 11.75 -4.15 0.54
N ILE A 41 10.77 -3.25 0.64
CA ILE A 41 10.94 -1.85 0.29
C ILE A 41 11.61 -1.15 1.46
N ASN A 42 12.87 -0.72 1.30
CA ASN A 42 13.58 -0.01 2.36
C ASN A 42 12.88 1.30 2.76
N ASN A 43 12.35 2.03 1.78
CA ASN A 43 11.64 3.29 1.98
C ASN A 43 10.81 3.63 0.74
N VAL A 44 9.51 3.94 0.91
CA VAL A 44 8.70 4.53 -0.18
C VAL A 44 9.17 5.98 -0.40
N PRO A 45 9.73 6.35 -1.57
CA PRO A 45 10.21 7.72 -1.81
C PRO A 45 9.10 8.76 -1.70
N THR A 46 9.47 10.03 -1.56
CA THR A 46 8.49 11.13 -1.66
C THR A 46 7.78 11.08 -3.01
N SER A 47 6.45 11.23 -2.98
CA SER A 47 5.58 11.04 -4.14
C SER A 47 5.67 9.63 -4.76
N GLY A 48 6.16 8.64 -4.00
CA GLY A 48 6.08 7.24 -4.37
C GLY A 48 4.65 6.71 -4.26
N LEU A 49 4.32 5.79 -5.16
CA LEU A 49 3.01 5.16 -5.29
C LEU A 49 3.16 3.66 -5.13
N VAL A 50 2.38 3.10 -4.22
CA VAL A 50 2.19 1.65 -4.10
C VAL A 50 0.70 1.39 -4.34
N ILE A 51 0.41 0.47 -5.25
CA ILE A 51 -0.94 -0.05 -5.48
C ILE A 51 -0.95 -1.48 -4.96
N LEU A 52 -1.97 -1.80 -4.17
CA LEU A 52 -2.26 -3.15 -3.67
C LEU A 52 -3.66 -3.51 -4.15
N ASP A 53 -3.75 -4.57 -4.95
CA ASP A 53 -5.02 -5.11 -5.43
C ASP A 53 -5.32 -6.40 -4.65
N PHE A 54 -6.48 -6.45 -4.01
CA PHE A 54 -6.90 -7.58 -3.17
C PHE A 54 -8.01 -8.39 -3.86
N ASP A 55 -7.97 -9.71 -3.68
CA ASP A 55 -9.04 -10.64 -4.08
C ASP A 55 -10.00 -10.87 -2.90
N CYS A 56 -10.70 -9.80 -2.49
CA CYS A 56 -11.66 -9.84 -1.40
C CYS A 56 -12.83 -8.87 -1.65
N ASN A 57 -13.97 -9.14 -1.03
CA ASN A 57 -15.17 -8.31 -1.19
C ASN A 57 -15.32 -7.22 -0.13
N LEU A 58 -14.67 -7.35 1.03
CA LEU A 58 -14.84 -6.43 2.15
C LEU A 58 -13.49 -5.86 2.58
N TRP A 59 -13.43 -4.56 2.88
CA TRP A 59 -12.20 -3.88 3.29
C TRP A 59 -11.62 -4.43 4.59
N LYS A 60 -12.45 -4.90 5.51
CA LYS A 60 -12.04 -5.55 6.76
C LYS A 60 -11.31 -6.88 6.53
N ASP A 61 -11.46 -7.49 5.37
CA ASP A 61 -10.89 -8.80 5.05
C ASP A 61 -9.54 -8.68 4.31
N ILE A 62 -9.04 -7.46 4.07
CA ILE A 62 -7.70 -7.29 3.47
C ILE A 62 -6.62 -7.84 4.41
N ASP A 63 -5.79 -8.71 3.86
CA ASP A 63 -4.64 -9.35 4.51
C ASP A 63 -3.63 -9.81 3.44
N PRO A 64 -2.36 -10.12 3.78
CA PRO A 64 -1.36 -10.53 2.78
C PRO A 64 -1.77 -11.76 1.99
N GLY A 65 -2.53 -12.69 2.57
CA GLY A 65 -2.96 -13.93 1.90
C GLY A 65 -3.95 -13.73 0.75
N VAL A 66 -4.59 -12.55 0.65
CA VAL A 66 -5.55 -12.22 -0.41
C VAL A 66 -5.02 -11.14 -1.35
N LEU A 67 -3.73 -10.80 -1.28
CA LEU A 67 -3.12 -9.89 -2.25
C LEU A 67 -3.08 -10.58 -3.63
N LYS A 68 -3.77 -9.99 -4.59
CA LYS A 68 -3.82 -10.47 -5.98
C LYS A 68 -2.66 -9.93 -6.80
N ASN A 69 -2.45 -8.62 -6.75
CA ASN A 69 -1.40 -7.93 -7.48
C ASN A 69 -0.86 -6.76 -6.66
N HIS A 70 0.34 -6.30 -7.02
CA HIS A 70 0.89 -5.06 -6.50
C HIS A 70 1.70 -4.34 -7.57
N PHE A 71 1.79 -3.03 -7.43
CA PHE A 71 2.61 -2.18 -8.28
C PHE A 71 3.31 -1.13 -7.43
N PHE A 72 4.57 -0.86 -7.74
CA PHE A 72 5.35 0.15 -7.04
C PHE A 72 6.06 1.06 -8.04
N ASP A 73 5.86 2.37 -7.91
CA ASP A 73 6.48 3.38 -8.76
C ASP A 73 6.84 4.65 -7.98
N TYR A 74 7.75 5.44 -8.53
CA TYR A 74 8.17 6.72 -7.97
C TYR A 74 8.90 7.57 -9.01
N PRO A 75 8.94 8.91 -8.86
CA PRO A 75 9.41 9.82 -9.91
C PRO A 75 10.81 9.53 -10.48
N LYS A 76 11.74 9.05 -9.64
CA LYS A 76 13.12 8.78 -10.05
C LYS A 76 13.35 7.37 -10.61
N LYS A 77 12.33 6.49 -10.61
CA LYS A 77 12.47 5.09 -11.04
C LYS A 77 12.79 4.97 -12.53
N HIS A 78 12.14 5.80 -13.34
CA HIS A 78 12.27 5.78 -14.81
C HIS A 78 13.30 6.80 -15.32
N ARG A 79 14.15 7.34 -14.44
CA ARG A 79 15.15 8.31 -14.84
C ARG A 79 16.28 7.58 -15.55
N ILE A 80 16.14 7.42 -16.87
CA ILE A 80 17.24 7.02 -17.76
C ILE A 80 18.37 8.02 -17.51
N LEU A 81 19.58 7.51 -17.24
CA LEU A 81 20.78 8.32 -17.15
C LEU A 81 20.88 9.13 -18.45
N ARG A 82 20.61 10.44 -18.35
CA ARG A 82 21.01 11.39 -19.38
C ARG A 82 22.48 11.68 -19.21
#